data_AF-A0A6P3IIS7-F1
#
_entry.id   AF-A0A6P3IIS7-F1
#
_cell.length_a   1.000
_cell.length_b   1.000
_cell.length_c   1.000
_cell.angle_alpha   90.00
_cell.angle_beta   90.00
_cell.angle_gamma   90.00
#
_symmetry.space_group_name_H-M   'P 1'
#
loop_
_entity.id
_entity.type
_entity.pdbx_description
1 polymer ?
#
loop_
_entity_poly.entity_id
_entity_poly.type
_entity_poly.pdbx_seq_one_letter_code
_entity_poly.pdbx_strand_id
1 'polypeptide(L)'
;VAWLGLNVFLFVHAFLSFEKATKYYYTRQILGFYRSTLRKQLDHNLAFHKLVGYMICLHTAIHIIAHLFNLERYSRSRQATDGSLASILSNLPHQENYSWLNPIQSPNTTVVYVTFTSIAGLTGVIITVALVLMVTSAMEFIRRSYFEVFWYTHHIFIIYFIGLGIHGLGGIVWSQTEESMAENHPHKCAEFFDKWDDPASYCKPPQFEGLPAE
;
A
#
# COMPACT_ATOMS: atom_id res chain seq x y z
N VAL A 1 9.67 -3.02 0.72
CA VAL A 1 10.96 -3.63 0.28
C VAL A 1 11.59 -4.52 1.36
N ALA A 2 11.76 -4.05 2.61
CA ALA A 2 12.37 -4.84 3.69
C ALA A 2 11.66 -6.19 3.99
N TRP A 3 10.33 -6.22 3.98
CA TRP A 3 9.58 -7.46 4.20
C TRP A 3 9.82 -8.50 3.10
N LEU A 4 9.83 -8.08 1.83
CA LEU A 4 10.12 -8.96 0.70
C LEU A 4 11.57 -9.47 0.76
N GLY A 5 12.53 -8.59 1.09
CA GLY A 5 13.93 -8.95 1.28
C GLY A 5 14.14 -9.95 2.41
N LEU A 6 13.46 -9.78 3.55
CA LEU A 6 13.50 -10.71 4.67
C LEU A 6 12.95 -12.09 4.30
N ASN A 7 11.83 -12.14 3.57
CA ASN A 7 11.24 -13.41 3.14
C ASN A 7 12.12 -14.14 2.12
N VAL A 8 12.72 -13.42 1.17
CA VAL A 8 13.69 -14.00 0.22
C VAL A 8 14.93 -14.49 0.95
N PHE A 9 15.46 -13.70 1.90
CA PHE A 9 16.62 -14.09 2.70
C PHE A 9 16.35 -15.35 3.53
N LEU A 10 15.23 -15.41 4.27
CA LEU A 10 14.87 -16.57 5.07
C LEU A 10 14.69 -17.83 4.22
N PHE A 11 14.06 -17.69 3.04
CA PHE A 11 13.90 -18.78 2.08
C PHE A 11 15.24 -19.32 1.59
N VAL A 12 16.12 -18.43 1.08
CA VAL A 12 17.44 -18.81 0.56
C VAL A 12 18.32 -19.39 1.68
N HIS A 13 18.30 -18.79 2.87
CA HIS A 13 19.05 -19.25 4.02
C HIS A 13 18.61 -20.65 4.49
N ALA A 14 17.29 -20.89 4.58
CA ALA A 14 16.75 -22.18 4.95
C ALA A 14 17.05 -23.27 3.90
N PHE A 15 16.93 -22.91 2.61
CA PHE A 15 17.27 -23.79 1.48
C PHE A 15 18.75 -24.22 1.54
N LEU A 16 19.67 -23.24 1.63
CA LEU A 16 21.11 -23.50 1.69
C LEU A 16 21.53 -24.25 2.96
N SER A 17 20.90 -23.95 4.10
CA SER A 17 21.15 -24.68 5.35
C SER A 17 20.74 -26.15 5.24
N PHE A 18 19.63 -26.44 4.56
CA PHE A 18 19.18 -27.81 4.36
C PHE A 18 20.03 -28.55 3.31
N GLU A 19 20.44 -27.88 2.25
CA GLU A 19 21.26 -28.45 1.17
C GLU A 19 22.70 -28.72 1.63
N LYS A 20 23.34 -27.75 2.28
CA LYS A 20 24.78 -27.78 2.56
C LYS A 20 25.15 -28.33 3.93
N ALA A 21 24.26 -28.28 4.92
CA ALA A 21 24.63 -28.77 6.25
C ALA A 21 24.80 -30.30 6.27
N THR A 22 25.91 -30.75 6.84
CA THR A 22 26.28 -32.18 6.98
C THR A 22 25.28 -32.95 7.84
N LYS A 23 24.62 -32.29 8.80
CA LYS A 23 23.58 -32.88 9.67
C LYS A 23 22.38 -33.49 8.93
N TYR A 24 22.10 -33.07 7.70
CA TYR A 24 20.99 -33.62 6.90
C TYR A 24 21.46 -34.65 5.85
N TYR A 25 22.70 -35.14 5.92
CA TYR A 25 23.29 -36.06 4.94
C TYR A 25 22.46 -37.34 4.76
N TYR A 26 22.19 -38.08 5.84
CA TYR A 26 21.43 -39.33 5.78
C TYR A 26 19.95 -39.11 5.42
N THR A 27 19.38 -37.98 5.85
CA THR A 27 18.03 -37.55 5.44
C THR A 27 17.95 -37.37 3.93
N ARG A 28 18.97 -36.78 3.29
CA ARG A 28 19.05 -36.65 1.83
C ARG A 28 19.20 -38.01 1.11
N GLN A 29 19.88 -38.97 1.73
CA GLN A 29 20.06 -40.33 1.20
C GLN A 29 18.76 -41.16 1.23
N ILE A 30 18.00 -41.08 2.32
CA ILE A 30 16.73 -41.84 2.50
C ILE A 30 15.61 -41.30 1.62
N LEU A 31 15.55 -39.97 1.44
CA LEU A 31 14.43 -39.32 0.75
C LEU A 31 14.46 -39.50 -0.78
N GLY A 32 15.53 -40.08 -1.34
CA GLY A 32 15.75 -40.19 -2.78
C GLY A 32 15.91 -38.79 -3.38
N PHE A 33 17.09 -38.49 -3.93
CA PHE A 33 17.37 -37.16 -4.44
C PHE A 33 16.28 -36.73 -5.43
N TYR A 34 15.83 -35.48 -5.24
CA TYR A 34 14.68 -34.81 -5.82
C TYR A 34 13.31 -35.03 -5.17
N ARG A 35 12.65 -36.19 -5.26
CA ARG A 35 11.17 -36.20 -5.16
C ARG A 35 10.59 -35.98 -3.76
N SER A 36 11.11 -36.61 -2.69
CA SER A 36 10.51 -36.44 -1.35
C SER A 36 10.99 -35.18 -0.64
N THR A 37 12.21 -34.74 -0.89
CA THR A 37 12.79 -33.53 -0.32
C THR A 37 12.27 -32.29 -1.02
N LEU A 38 12.24 -32.27 -2.37
CA LEU A 38 11.55 -31.19 -3.08
C LEU A 38 10.08 -31.25 -2.75
N ARG A 39 9.40 -32.41 -2.68
CA ARG A 39 7.98 -32.39 -2.33
C ARG A 39 7.74 -31.88 -0.92
N LYS A 40 8.55 -32.25 0.09
CA LYS A 40 8.44 -31.66 1.43
C LYS A 40 8.73 -30.16 1.44
N GLN A 41 9.77 -29.70 0.74
CA GLN A 41 10.08 -28.27 0.63
C GLN A 41 9.05 -27.51 -0.20
N LEU A 42 8.61 -28.06 -1.34
CA LEU A 42 7.61 -27.51 -2.26
C LEU A 42 6.21 -27.53 -1.65
N ASP A 43 5.85 -28.56 -0.87
CA ASP A 43 4.62 -28.60 -0.08
C ASP A 43 4.70 -27.54 1.04
N HIS A 44 5.88 -27.35 1.66
CA HIS A 44 6.11 -26.21 2.58
C HIS A 44 6.00 -24.88 1.85
N ASN A 45 6.57 -24.75 0.66
CA ASN A 45 6.58 -23.52 -0.13
C ASN A 45 5.19 -23.21 -0.70
N LEU A 46 4.39 -24.24 -1.02
CA LEU A 46 3.02 -24.12 -1.47
C LEU A 46 2.08 -23.77 -0.31
N ALA A 47 2.23 -24.42 0.84
CA ALA A 47 1.50 -24.05 2.04
C ALA A 47 1.85 -22.63 2.48
N PHE A 48 3.13 -22.27 2.43
CA PHE A 48 3.62 -20.92 2.68
C PHE A 48 3.08 -19.92 1.66
N HIS A 49 3.09 -20.23 0.37
CA HIS A 49 2.50 -19.37 -0.67
C HIS A 49 1.00 -19.13 -0.43
N LYS A 50 0.25 -20.18 -0.07
CA LYS A 50 -1.17 -20.03 0.29
C LYS A 50 -1.35 -19.16 1.53
N LEU A 51 -0.53 -19.37 2.57
CA LEU A 51 -0.54 -18.52 3.77
C LEU A 51 -0.26 -17.05 3.42
N VAL A 52 0.79 -16.79 2.64
CA VAL A 52 1.11 -15.44 2.15
C VAL A 52 -0.04 -14.86 1.33
N GLY A 53 -0.68 -15.66 0.46
CA GLY A 53 -1.88 -15.25 -0.28
C GLY A 53 -3.02 -14.81 0.64
N TYR A 54 -3.33 -15.59 1.69
CA TYR A 54 -4.34 -15.19 2.68
C TYR A 54 -3.95 -13.92 3.43
N MET A 55 -2.68 -13.76 3.80
CA MET A 55 -2.19 -12.54 4.46
C MET A 55 -2.27 -11.33 3.53
N ILE A 56 -1.99 -11.48 2.24
CA ILE A 56 -2.17 -10.43 1.23
C ILE A 56 -3.64 -10.02 1.16
N CYS A 57 -4.58 -10.97 1.05
CA CYS A 57 -6.01 -10.66 1.04
C CYS A 57 -6.46 -9.88 2.29
N LEU A 58 -6.04 -10.33 3.48
CA LEU A 58 -6.37 -9.66 4.73
C LEU A 58 -5.83 -8.23 4.77
N HIS A 59 -4.56 -8.03 4.45
CA HIS A 59 -3.94 -6.70 4.46
C HIS A 59 -4.51 -5.79 3.37
N THR A 60 -4.82 -6.33 2.19
CA THR A 60 -5.51 -5.58 1.13
C THR A 60 -6.88 -5.09 1.59
N ALA A 61 -7.67 -5.92 2.29
CA ALA A 61 -8.96 -5.48 2.83
C ALA A 61 -8.80 -4.34 3.85
N ILE A 62 -7.87 -4.47 4.80
CA ILE A 62 -7.56 -3.43 5.79
C ILE A 62 -7.11 -2.14 5.09
N HIS A 63 -6.24 -2.26 4.10
CA HIS A 63 -5.69 -1.13 3.34
C HIS A 63 -6.76 -0.39 2.53
N ILE A 64 -7.66 -1.11 1.84
CA ILE A 64 -8.78 -0.51 1.12
C ILE A 64 -9.70 0.25 2.09
N ILE A 65 -10.04 -0.37 3.24
CA ILE A 65 -10.87 0.28 4.26
C ILE A 65 -10.21 1.57 4.77
N ALA A 66 -8.90 1.55 5.03
CA ALA A 66 -8.16 2.75 5.43
C ALA A 66 -8.22 3.84 4.36
N HIS A 67 -8.06 3.49 3.08
CA HIS A 67 -8.19 4.44 1.97
C HIS A 67 -9.60 5.04 1.86
N LEU A 68 -10.65 4.24 2.07
CA LEU A 68 -12.03 4.74 2.06
C LEU A 68 -12.26 5.76 3.19
N PHE A 69 -11.78 5.47 4.41
CA PHE A 69 -11.87 6.43 5.51
C PHE A 69 -11.06 7.71 5.25
N ASN A 70 -9.87 7.59 4.67
CA ASN A 70 -9.04 8.74 4.35
C ASN A 70 -9.71 9.62 3.27
N LEU A 71 -10.21 9.04 2.18
CA LEU A 71 -10.90 9.77 1.12
C LEU A 71 -12.18 10.45 1.62
N GLU A 72 -12.95 9.78 2.46
CA GLU A 72 -14.14 10.37 3.09
C GLU A 72 -13.75 11.56 3.99
N ARG A 73 -12.67 11.43 4.77
CA ARG A 73 -12.17 12.51 5.63
C ARG A 73 -11.66 13.70 4.82
N TYR A 74 -10.96 13.45 3.72
CA TYR A 74 -10.53 14.48 2.77
C TYR A 74 -11.73 15.19 2.13
N SER A 75 -12.75 14.44 1.71
CA SER A 75 -13.97 14.99 1.12
C SER A 75 -14.73 15.87 2.12
N ARG A 76 -14.97 15.37 3.33
CA ARG A 76 -15.66 16.10 4.40
C ARG A 76 -14.92 17.36 4.81
N SER A 77 -13.60 17.29 5.00
CA SER A 77 -12.80 18.45 5.38
C SER A 77 -12.75 19.52 4.29
N ARG A 78 -12.75 19.14 3.01
CA ARG A 78 -12.84 20.11 1.89
C ARG A 78 -14.22 20.77 1.79
N GLN A 79 -15.30 20.08 2.14
CA GLN A 79 -16.67 20.62 2.11
C GLN A 79 -17.05 21.38 3.39
N ALA A 80 -16.33 21.17 4.49
CA ALA A 80 -16.63 21.79 5.77
C ALA A 80 -16.42 23.31 5.75
N THR A 81 -17.39 24.05 6.26
CA THR A 81 -17.37 25.52 6.43
C THR A 81 -17.35 25.93 7.91
N ASP A 82 -17.01 24.99 8.79
CA ASP A 82 -17.05 25.14 10.25
C ASP A 82 -15.82 25.87 10.83
N GLY A 83 -14.86 26.25 9.98
CA GLY A 83 -13.60 26.86 10.41
C GLY A 83 -12.73 25.92 11.25
N SER A 84 -13.00 24.62 11.24
CA SER A 84 -12.15 23.64 11.92
C SER A 84 -10.74 23.62 11.32
N LEU A 85 -9.75 23.21 12.11
CA LEU A 85 -8.38 23.02 11.63
C LEU A 85 -8.32 22.15 10.37
N ALA A 86 -9.14 21.09 10.29
CA ALA A 86 -9.19 20.22 9.12
C ALA A 86 -9.75 20.93 7.87
N SER A 87 -10.76 21.79 8.04
CA SER A 87 -11.28 22.63 6.96
C SER A 87 -10.23 23.64 6.48
N ILE A 88 -9.55 24.32 7.41
CA ILE A 88 -8.52 25.31 7.09
C ILE A 88 -7.34 24.65 6.36
N LEU A 89 -6.81 23.54 6.90
CA LEU A 89 -5.73 22.78 6.26
C LEU A 89 -6.10 22.29 4.85
N SER A 90 -7.37 21.94 4.63
CA SER A 90 -7.86 21.51 3.31
C SER A 90 -8.00 22.66 2.33
N ASN A 91 -8.07 23.90 2.80
CA ASN A 91 -8.29 25.12 2.02
C ASN A 91 -7.06 26.04 1.94
N LEU A 92 -5.90 25.60 2.45
CA LEU A 92 -4.66 26.37 2.37
C LEU A 92 -4.34 26.76 0.92
N PRO A 93 -3.89 28.00 0.68
CA PRO A 93 -3.55 28.48 -0.65
C PRO A 93 -2.35 27.71 -1.20
N HIS A 94 -2.36 27.48 -2.50
CA HIS A 94 -1.22 26.89 -3.19
C HIS A 94 -0.07 27.90 -3.29
N GLN A 95 1.14 27.46 -2.99
CA GLN A 95 2.37 28.22 -3.18
C GLN A 95 3.26 27.46 -4.17
N GLU A 96 3.99 28.14 -5.04
CA GLU A 96 4.69 27.53 -6.20
C GLU A 96 5.63 26.36 -5.84
N ASN A 97 6.14 26.29 -4.60
CA ASN A 97 7.05 25.24 -4.13
C ASN A 97 6.43 24.25 -3.13
N TYR A 98 5.18 24.47 -2.68
CA TYR A 98 4.54 23.68 -1.63
C TYR A 98 3.08 23.43 -1.96
N SER A 99 2.66 22.18 -1.90
CA SER A 99 1.34 21.80 -2.38
C SER A 99 0.40 21.32 -1.27
N TRP A 100 -0.79 20.95 -1.72
CA TRP A 100 -2.00 20.67 -0.95
C TRP A 100 -1.82 19.44 -0.05
N LEU A 101 -2.15 19.56 1.24
CA LEU A 101 -2.29 18.39 2.13
C LEU A 101 -3.48 17.51 1.72
N ASN A 102 -4.54 18.13 1.20
CA ASN A 102 -5.75 17.44 0.76
C ASN A 102 -5.72 17.26 -0.77
N PRO A 103 -5.69 16.01 -1.29
CA PRO A 103 -5.67 15.76 -2.73
C PRO A 103 -6.96 16.21 -3.43
N ILE A 104 -8.03 16.46 -2.69
CA ILE A 104 -9.32 16.95 -3.20
C ILE A 104 -9.30 18.48 -3.23
N GLN A 105 -9.09 19.05 -4.41
CA GLN A 105 -8.91 20.49 -4.59
C GLN A 105 -10.22 21.28 -4.73
N SER A 106 -11.37 20.64 -4.85
CA SER A 106 -12.65 21.35 -5.03
C SER A 106 -13.75 20.68 -4.21
N PRO A 107 -14.65 21.45 -3.57
CA PRO A 107 -15.79 20.88 -2.86
C PRO A 107 -16.75 20.13 -3.78
N ASN A 108 -16.71 20.41 -5.09
CA ASN A 108 -17.53 19.72 -6.10
C ASN A 108 -16.90 18.42 -6.59
N THR A 109 -15.63 18.14 -6.25
CA THR A 109 -14.95 16.91 -6.64
C THR A 109 -15.48 15.74 -5.81
N THR A 110 -15.91 14.68 -6.49
CA THR A 110 -16.45 13.49 -5.82
C THR A 110 -15.33 12.50 -5.46
N VAL A 111 -15.54 11.72 -4.39
CA VAL A 111 -14.62 10.63 -4.00
C VAL A 111 -14.45 9.61 -5.14
N VAL A 112 -15.54 9.33 -5.87
CA VAL A 112 -15.51 8.43 -7.03
C VAL A 112 -14.60 8.97 -8.13
N TYR A 113 -14.71 10.27 -8.44
CA TYR A 113 -13.84 10.91 -9.42
C TYR A 113 -12.36 10.72 -9.05
N VAL A 114 -11.97 11.11 -7.83
CA VAL A 114 -10.58 10.97 -7.33
C VAL A 114 -10.09 9.54 -7.36
N THR A 115 -10.97 8.58 -7.04
CA THR A 115 -10.65 7.14 -7.06
C THR A 115 -10.33 6.66 -8.48
N PHE A 116 -10.95 7.20 -9.52
CA PHE A 116 -10.75 6.74 -10.91
C PHE A 116 -9.83 7.64 -11.75
N THR A 117 -9.45 8.81 -11.26
CA THR A 117 -8.56 9.75 -11.97
C THR A 117 -7.16 9.85 -11.38
N SER A 118 -6.98 9.56 -10.09
CA SER A 118 -5.64 9.49 -9.48
C SER A 118 -4.93 8.19 -9.85
N ILE A 119 -3.60 8.24 -10.00
CA ILE A 119 -2.75 7.03 -10.20
C ILE A 119 -3.02 6.01 -9.13
N ALA A 120 -2.88 6.41 -7.86
CA ALA A 120 -3.02 5.52 -6.72
C ALA A 120 -4.42 4.90 -6.67
N GLY A 121 -5.48 5.68 -6.94
CA GLY A 121 -6.86 5.19 -6.98
C GLY A 121 -7.10 4.20 -8.11
N LEU A 122 -6.83 4.60 -9.36
CA LEU A 122 -7.14 3.79 -10.54
C LEU A 122 -6.34 2.48 -10.55
N THR A 123 -5.02 2.57 -10.29
CA THR A 123 -4.19 1.37 -10.18
C THR A 123 -4.60 0.50 -9.01
N GLY A 124 -5.00 1.09 -7.88
CA GLY A 124 -5.53 0.38 -6.71
C GLY A 124 -6.77 -0.45 -7.02
N VAL A 125 -7.71 0.10 -7.82
CA VAL A 125 -8.88 -0.64 -8.30
C VAL A 125 -8.47 -1.79 -9.22
N ILE A 126 -7.60 -1.53 -10.21
CA ILE A 126 -7.14 -2.54 -11.17
C ILE A 126 -6.44 -3.71 -10.47
N ILE A 127 -5.49 -3.45 -9.57
CA ILE A 127 -4.78 -4.51 -8.85
C ILE A 127 -5.68 -5.27 -7.88
N THR A 128 -6.71 -4.63 -7.32
CA THR A 128 -7.70 -5.31 -6.45
C THR A 128 -8.56 -6.27 -7.26
N VAL A 129 -9.04 -5.85 -8.44
CA VAL A 129 -9.77 -6.74 -9.36
C VAL A 129 -8.91 -7.93 -9.77
N ALA A 130 -7.64 -7.67 -10.14
CA ALA A 130 -6.67 -8.72 -10.46
C ALA A 130 -6.50 -9.72 -9.29
N LEU A 131 -6.34 -9.23 -8.06
CA LEU A 131 -6.21 -10.07 -6.87
C LEU A 131 -7.46 -10.93 -6.63
N VAL A 132 -8.65 -10.35 -6.73
CA VAL A 132 -9.92 -11.08 -6.58
C VAL A 132 -10.04 -12.20 -7.61
N LEU A 133 -9.72 -11.93 -8.88
CA LEU A 133 -9.75 -12.94 -9.94
C LEU A 133 -8.76 -14.08 -9.67
N MET A 134 -7.52 -13.77 -9.26
CA MET A 134 -6.51 -14.78 -8.92
C MET A 134 -6.90 -15.64 -7.72
N VAL A 135 -7.46 -15.03 -6.66
CA VAL A 135 -7.80 -15.73 -5.42
C VAL A 135 -9.04 -16.59 -5.59
N THR A 136 -10.07 -16.06 -6.27
CA THR A 136 -11.30 -16.81 -6.53
C THR A 136 -11.03 -18.04 -7.38
N SER A 137 -10.27 -17.92 -8.47
CA SER A 137 -9.92 -19.08 -9.31
C SER A 137 -9.02 -20.09 -8.59
N ALA A 138 -8.20 -19.65 -7.63
CA ALA A 138 -7.33 -20.51 -6.83
C ALA A 138 -8.05 -21.28 -5.71
N MET A 139 -9.32 -20.97 -5.42
CA MET A 139 -10.14 -21.71 -4.45
C MET A 139 -10.21 -23.19 -4.83
N GLU A 140 -10.16 -24.06 -3.81
CA GLU A 140 -10.02 -25.50 -4.02
C GLU A 140 -11.11 -26.11 -4.92
N PHE A 141 -12.36 -25.69 -4.71
CA PHE A 141 -13.50 -26.13 -5.52
C PHE A 141 -13.34 -25.78 -7.00
N ILE A 142 -12.89 -24.56 -7.30
CA ILE A 142 -12.72 -24.08 -8.69
C ILE A 142 -11.49 -24.73 -9.32
N ARG A 143 -10.35 -24.69 -8.64
CA ARG A 143 -9.08 -25.22 -9.17
C ARG A 143 -9.11 -26.73 -9.43
N ARG A 144 -9.86 -27.51 -8.63
CA ARG A 144 -9.98 -28.97 -8.84
C ARG A 144 -10.83 -29.32 -10.07
N SER A 145 -11.83 -28.49 -10.39
CA SER A 145 -12.78 -28.73 -11.49
C SER A 145 -12.38 -28.02 -12.79
N TYR A 146 -11.71 -26.88 -12.69
CA TYR A 146 -11.36 -25.98 -13.80
C TYR A 146 -9.91 -25.52 -13.69
N PHE A 147 -8.97 -26.46 -13.85
CA PHE A 147 -7.54 -26.20 -13.66
C PHE A 147 -6.99 -25.14 -14.65
N GLU A 148 -7.43 -25.16 -15.91
CA GLU A 148 -7.01 -24.17 -16.91
C GLU A 148 -7.42 -22.74 -16.50
N VAL A 149 -8.64 -22.56 -15.97
CA VAL A 149 -9.11 -21.26 -15.49
C VAL A 149 -8.21 -20.75 -14.37
N PHE A 150 -7.90 -21.61 -13.39
CA PHE A 150 -6.90 -21.29 -12.37
C PHE A 150 -5.57 -20.89 -13.01
N TRP A 151 -5.03 -21.71 -13.91
CA TRP A 151 -3.70 -21.49 -14.48
C TRP A 151 -3.60 -20.15 -15.21
N TYR A 152 -4.51 -19.84 -16.13
CA TYR A 152 -4.47 -18.60 -16.91
C TYR A 152 -4.73 -17.37 -16.05
N THR A 153 -5.72 -17.42 -15.16
CA THR A 153 -6.02 -16.28 -14.29
C THR A 153 -4.93 -16.04 -13.25
N HIS A 154 -4.23 -17.06 -12.77
CA HIS A 154 -3.15 -16.88 -11.80
C HIS A 154 -1.96 -16.11 -12.40
N HIS A 155 -1.70 -16.23 -13.71
CA HIS A 155 -0.64 -15.47 -14.41
C HIS A 155 -0.90 -13.95 -14.48
N ILE A 156 -2.11 -13.50 -14.13
CA ILE A 156 -2.42 -12.08 -13.90
C ILE A 156 -1.51 -11.50 -12.79
N PHE A 157 -0.80 -12.33 -12.01
CA PHE A 157 0.25 -11.89 -11.07
C PHE A 157 1.25 -10.91 -11.70
N ILE A 158 1.52 -11.02 -13.00
CA ILE A 158 2.41 -10.10 -13.72
C ILE A 158 1.82 -8.67 -13.71
N ILE A 159 0.55 -8.54 -14.08
CA ILE A 159 -0.18 -7.26 -14.03
C ILE A 159 -0.29 -6.77 -12.59
N TYR A 160 -0.55 -7.68 -11.64
CA TYR A 160 -0.61 -7.33 -10.22
C TYR A 160 0.70 -6.73 -9.70
N PHE A 161 1.86 -7.34 -9.96
CA PHE A 161 3.14 -6.81 -9.45
C PHE A 161 3.57 -5.51 -10.14
N ILE A 162 3.35 -5.38 -11.46
CA ILE A 162 3.62 -4.12 -12.17
C ILE A 162 2.71 -3.01 -11.63
N GLY A 163 1.40 -3.28 -11.54
CA GLY A 163 0.42 -2.34 -11.01
C GLY A 163 0.68 -1.97 -9.55
N LEU A 164 1.13 -2.92 -8.71
CA LEU A 164 1.49 -2.66 -7.32
C LEU A 164 2.69 -1.69 -7.20
N GLY A 165 3.67 -1.80 -8.10
CA GLY A 165 4.79 -0.86 -8.17
C GLY A 165 4.32 0.56 -8.50
N ILE A 166 3.49 0.71 -9.54
CA ILE A 166 2.95 2.00 -9.96
C ILE A 166 2.03 2.59 -8.88
N HIS A 167 1.17 1.76 -8.27
CA HIS A 167 0.28 2.16 -7.17
C HIS A 167 1.05 2.78 -6.00
N GLY A 168 2.16 2.17 -5.60
CA GLY A 168 3.02 2.69 -4.54
C GLY A 168 3.73 4.00 -4.90
N LEU A 169 4.00 4.25 -6.19
CA LEU A 169 4.60 5.50 -6.66
C LEU A 169 3.61 6.67 -6.72
N GLY A 170 2.31 6.39 -6.81
CA GLY A 170 1.25 7.40 -6.94
C GLY A 170 1.08 8.34 -5.73
N GLY A 171 1.72 8.07 -4.59
CA GLY A 171 2.04 9.08 -3.56
C GLY A 171 0.90 9.99 -3.08
N ILE A 172 -0.28 9.47 -2.71
CA ILE A 172 -1.42 10.32 -2.32
C ILE A 172 -1.28 11.01 -0.95
N VAL A 173 -0.34 10.56 -0.11
CA VAL A 173 -0.14 11.07 1.25
C VAL A 173 1.03 12.04 1.27
N TRP A 174 0.79 13.21 1.87
CA TRP A 174 1.73 14.32 1.94
C TRP A 174 2.19 14.52 3.38
N SER A 175 3.43 14.97 3.54
CA SER A 175 4.04 15.27 4.84
C SER A 175 4.36 16.75 4.94
N GLN A 176 4.43 17.27 6.17
CA GLN A 176 4.92 18.62 6.40
C GLN A 176 6.42 18.67 6.11
N THR A 177 6.89 19.76 5.49
CA THR A 177 8.30 19.92 5.13
C THR A 177 9.16 20.10 6.39
N GLU A 178 10.43 19.68 6.32
CA GLU A 178 11.38 19.85 7.42
C GLU A 178 11.59 21.33 7.78
N GLU A 179 11.63 22.22 6.78
CA GLU A 179 11.73 23.67 6.99
C GLU A 179 10.52 24.20 7.79
N SER A 180 9.31 23.80 7.40
CA SER A 180 8.08 24.22 8.09
C SER A 180 8.00 23.68 9.52
N MET A 181 8.45 22.44 9.75
CA MET A 181 8.51 21.87 11.09
C MET A 181 9.58 22.54 11.97
N ALA A 182 10.69 22.99 11.38
CA ALA A 182 11.76 23.70 12.08
C ALA A 182 11.35 25.13 12.45
N GLU A 183 10.58 25.81 11.60
CA GLU A 183 10.04 27.14 11.87
C GLU A 183 8.98 27.08 12.99
N ASN A 184 8.02 26.17 12.87
CA ASN A 184 6.85 26.10 13.74
C ASN A 184 6.47 24.66 14.08
N HIS A 185 6.63 24.29 15.36
CA HIS A 185 6.33 22.92 15.79
C HIS A 185 4.83 22.61 15.66
N PRO A 186 4.42 21.56 14.91
CA PRO A 186 3.01 21.33 14.54
C PRO A 186 2.06 21.25 15.73
N HIS A 187 2.44 20.55 16.79
CA HIS A 187 1.63 20.44 18.01
C HIS A 187 1.33 21.77 18.71
N LYS A 188 2.23 22.75 18.63
CA LYS A 188 2.02 24.05 19.26
C LYS A 188 1.16 24.94 18.37
N CYS A 189 1.48 24.98 17.07
CA CYS A 189 0.82 25.89 16.15
C CYS A 189 -0.54 25.41 15.64
N ALA A 190 -0.85 24.11 15.77
CA ALA A 190 -2.16 23.56 15.47
C ALA A 190 -3.26 24.03 16.45
N GLU A 191 -2.93 24.58 17.62
CA GLU A 191 -3.92 25.16 18.56
C GLU A 191 -4.22 26.63 18.28
N PHE A 192 -3.32 27.33 17.57
CA PHE A 192 -3.41 28.76 17.23
C PHE A 192 -3.63 28.99 15.73
N PHE A 193 -4.33 28.07 15.08
CA PHE A 193 -4.54 28.06 13.63
C PHE A 193 -5.37 29.25 13.13
N ASP A 194 -6.18 29.85 13.99
CA ASP A 194 -6.95 31.07 13.76
C ASP A 194 -6.05 32.31 13.54
N LYS A 195 -4.78 32.24 13.94
CA LYS A 195 -3.81 33.33 13.88
C LYS A 195 -2.71 33.12 12.84
N TRP A 196 -2.78 32.08 12.01
CA TRP A 196 -1.72 31.81 11.02
C TRP A 196 -1.56 32.93 9.98
N ASP A 197 -2.64 33.63 9.64
CA ASP A 197 -2.61 34.75 8.70
C ASP A 197 -2.19 36.08 9.34
N ASP A 198 -2.02 36.14 10.66
CA ASP A 198 -1.57 37.35 11.35
C ASP A 198 -0.05 37.53 11.21
N PRO A 199 0.44 38.62 10.59
CA PRO A 199 1.86 38.90 10.47
C PRO A 199 2.58 38.95 11.83
N ALA A 200 1.89 39.35 12.90
CA ALA A 200 2.41 39.44 14.25
C ALA A 200 2.38 38.11 15.03
N SER A 201 1.71 37.08 14.49
CA SER A 201 1.69 35.75 15.09
C SER A 201 3.02 35.03 14.86
N TYR A 202 3.47 34.34 15.91
CA TYR A 202 4.63 33.45 15.88
C TYR A 202 4.40 32.24 14.98
N CYS A 203 3.17 31.72 14.94
CA CYS A 203 2.81 30.55 14.15
C CYS A 203 2.44 30.93 12.71
N LYS A 204 3.12 30.33 11.73
CA LYS A 204 2.85 30.48 10.30
C LYS A 204 2.12 29.25 9.74
N PRO A 205 1.43 29.38 8.58
CA PRO A 205 0.77 28.25 7.92
C PRO A 205 1.77 27.12 7.61
N PRO A 206 1.41 25.85 7.84
CA PRO A 206 2.30 24.73 7.53
C PRO A 206 2.43 24.52 6.01
N GLN A 207 3.61 24.10 5.58
CA GLN A 207 3.91 23.77 4.19
C GLN A 207 4.08 22.26 4.04
N PHE A 208 3.55 21.71 2.95
CA PHE A 208 3.55 20.27 2.69
C PHE A 208 4.29 19.93 1.40
N GLU A 209 4.94 18.78 1.44
CA GLU A 209 5.58 18.14 0.30
C GLU A 209 5.11 16.69 0.18
N GLY A 210 5.08 16.21 -1.06
CA GLY A 210 4.77 14.83 -1.40
C GLY A 210 5.74 14.34 -2.47
N LEU A 211 5.59 13.08 -2.85
CA LEU A 211 6.16 12.64 -4.13
C LEU A 211 5.62 13.60 -5.22
N PRO A 212 6.46 14.03 -6.18
CA PRO A 212 6.09 15.06 -7.14
C PRO A 212 4.72 14.77 -7.70
N ALA A 213 3.78 15.68 -7.41
CA ALA A 213 2.41 15.59 -7.85
C ALA A 213 2.39 15.48 -9.37
N GLU A 214 1.58 14.56 -9.89
CA GLU A 214 1.21 14.57 -11.31
C GLU A 214 0.36 15.78 -11.68
#